data_AF-A0A397J4G0-F1
#
_entry.id   AF-A0A397J4G0-F1
#
_cell.length_a   1.000
_cell.length_b   1.000
_cell.length_c   1.000
_cell.angle_alpha   90.00
_cell.angle_beta   90.00
_cell.angle_gamma   90.00
#
_symmetry.space_group_name_H-M   'P 1'
#
loop_
_entity.id
_entity.type
_entity.pdbx_description
1 polymer ?
#
loop_
_entity_poly.entity_id
_entity_poly.type
_entity_poly.pdbx_seq_one_letter_code
_entity_poly.pdbx_strand_id
1 'polypeptide(L)'
;MSNDELWTSTMDLIGRIQRVNIFPAPPLALQRAHETVHRHRRIQRGRRRPRHLAYFLYRNIVSYEINRISNNIIDHRVTKLVSDIIWNNATRFEKASYRRISEHMNEYH
;
A
#
# COMPACT_ATOMS: atom_id res chain seq x y z
N MET A 1 -0.91 -21.67 -8.99
CA MET A 1 -2.04 -20.73 -9.08
C MET A 1 -2.29 -20.44 -10.55
N SER A 2 -3.47 -20.82 -11.05
CA SER A 2 -3.92 -20.49 -12.41
C SER A 2 -4.30 -19.00 -12.52
N ASN A 3 -4.50 -18.50 -13.75
CA ASN A 3 -4.95 -17.12 -13.95
C ASN A 3 -6.36 -16.87 -13.37
N ASP A 4 -7.24 -17.87 -13.41
CA ASP A 4 -8.60 -17.77 -12.88
C ASP A 4 -8.61 -17.70 -11.35
N GLU A 5 -7.75 -18.48 -10.69
CA GLU A 5 -7.55 -18.44 -9.24
C GLU A 5 -6.97 -17.09 -8.80
N LEU A 6 -6.02 -16.55 -9.58
CA LEU A 6 -5.44 -15.23 -9.33
C LEU A 6 -6.50 -14.13 -9.44
N TRP A 7 -7.32 -14.15 -10.48
CA TRP A 7 -8.38 -13.15 -10.70
C TRP A 7 -9.43 -13.22 -9.59
N THR A 8 -9.91 -14.41 -9.26
CA THR A 8 -10.91 -14.63 -8.22
C THR A 8 -10.41 -14.14 -6.86
N SER A 9 -9.19 -14.52 -6.48
CA SER A 9 -8.57 -14.09 -5.22
C SER A 9 -8.38 -12.57 -5.17
N THR A 10 -8.04 -11.96 -6.31
CA THR A 10 -7.87 -10.51 -6.42
C THR A 10 -9.20 -9.79 -6.20
N MET A 11 -10.28 -10.25 -6.84
CA MET A 11 -11.60 -9.61 -6.75
C MET A 11 -12.20 -9.73 -5.35
N ASP A 12 -12.08 -10.90 -4.69
CA ASP A 12 -12.50 -11.06 -3.30
C ASP A 12 -11.78 -10.06 -2.38
N LEU A 13 -10.46 -9.97 -2.50
CA LEU A 13 -9.65 -9.08 -1.68
C LEU A 13 -9.96 -7.60 -1.94
N ILE A 14 -10.24 -7.19 -3.17
CA ILE A 14 -10.69 -5.83 -3.49
C ILE A 14 -12.01 -5.51 -2.77
N GLY A 15 -13.00 -6.41 -2.86
CA GLY A 15 -14.27 -6.20 -2.18
C GLY A 15 -14.11 -6.09 -0.66
N ARG A 16 -13.22 -6.89 -0.07
CA ARG A 16 -12.96 -6.88 1.37
C ARG A 16 -12.19 -5.65 1.83
N ILE A 17 -11.18 -5.20 1.08
CA ILE A 17 -10.36 -4.05 1.47
C ILE A 17 -11.06 -2.71 1.25
N GLN A 18 -11.94 -2.61 0.24
CA GLN A 18 -12.81 -1.44 0.07
C GLN A 18 -13.72 -1.22 1.29
N ARG A 19 -14.11 -2.29 2.00
CA ARG A 19 -14.90 -2.21 3.24
C ARG A 19 -14.11 -1.75 4.46
N VAL A 20 -12.78 -1.86 4.43
CA VAL A 20 -11.91 -1.52 5.58
C VAL A 20 -11.56 -0.04 5.64
N ASN A 21 -12.05 0.76 4.68
CA ASN A 21 -11.76 2.18 4.54
C ASN A 21 -10.28 2.49 4.80
N ILE A 22 -9.43 2.12 3.85
CA ILE A 22 -7.97 2.35 3.91
C ILE A 22 -7.60 3.84 3.87
N PHE A 23 -8.58 4.75 3.79
CA PHE A 23 -8.39 6.18 3.90
C PHE A 23 -9.35 6.80 4.95
N PRO A 24 -8.84 7.48 6.00
CA PRO A 24 -7.42 7.71 6.29
C PRO A 24 -6.68 6.39 6.58
N ALA A 25 -5.36 6.40 6.38
CA ALA A 25 -4.53 5.22 6.62
C ALA A 25 -4.72 4.72 8.06
N PRO A 26 -5.05 3.43 8.28
CA PRO A 26 -5.14 2.87 9.62
C PRO A 26 -3.82 3.09 10.39
N PRO A 27 -3.83 3.56 11.65
CA PRO A 27 -2.60 3.98 12.35
C PRO A 27 -1.51 2.91 12.40
N LEU A 28 -1.90 1.66 12.67
CA LEU A 28 -0.96 0.54 12.74
C LEU A 28 -0.39 0.17 11.35
N ALA A 29 -1.22 0.23 10.31
CA ALA A 29 -0.78 0.02 8.93
C ALA A 29 0.21 1.11 8.50
N LEU A 30 -0.07 2.36 8.85
CA LEU A 30 0.81 3.50 8.60
C LEU A 30 2.16 3.34 9.31
N GLN A 31 2.16 2.95 10.59
CA GLN A 31 3.38 2.70 11.35
C GLN A 31 4.24 1.59 10.71
N ARG A 32 3.64 0.46 10.33
CA ARG A 32 4.36 -0.65 9.67
C ARG A 32 4.89 -0.28 8.29
N ALA A 33 4.10 0.49 7.54
CA ALA A 33 4.54 1.00 6.25
C ALA A 33 5.71 1.97 6.42
N HIS A 34 5.70 2.80 7.46
CA HIS A 34 6.81 3.69 7.81
C HIS A 34 8.10 2.93 8.09
N GLU A 35 8.06 1.92 8.95
CA GLU A 35 9.20 1.04 9.25
C GLU A 35 9.77 0.38 7.99
N THR A 36 8.90 0.00 7.06
CA THR A 36 9.29 -0.67 5.81
C THR A 36 9.91 0.32 4.83
N VAL A 37 9.33 1.52 4.68
CA VAL A 37 9.87 2.61 3.86
C VAL A 37 11.26 3.00 4.34
N HIS A 38 11.46 3.13 5.65
CA HIS A 38 12.77 3.44 6.24
C HIS A 38 13.81 2.38 5.93
N ARG A 39 13.49 1.10 6.15
CA ARG A 39 14.37 -0.01 5.79
C ARG A 39 14.72 0.01 4.31
N HIS A 40 13.75 0.26 3.43
CA HIS A 40 13.98 0.33 1.99
C HIS A 40 14.83 1.55 1.56
N ARG A 41 14.68 2.71 2.22
CA ARG A 41 15.49 3.91 1.91
C ARG A 41 16.95 3.77 2.30
N ARG A 42 17.25 3.13 3.44
CA ARG A 42 18.62 2.79 3.82
C ARG A 42 19.32 1.98 2.71
N ILE A 43 18.57 1.13 2.02
CA ILE A 43 19.06 0.30 0.92
C ILE A 43 19.18 1.09 -0.41
N GLN A 44 18.30 2.08 -0.67
CA GLN A 44 18.20 2.78 -1.97
C GLN A 44 18.84 4.19 -2.06
N ARG A 45 19.68 4.60 -1.09
CA ARG A 45 20.48 5.87 -1.11
C ARG A 45 19.74 7.08 -1.71
N GLY A 46 18.53 7.38 -1.23
CA GLY A 46 17.84 8.65 -1.52
C GLY A 46 17.28 8.87 -2.94
N ARG A 47 17.39 7.91 -3.87
CA ARG A 47 17.06 8.15 -5.30
C ARG A 47 15.57 8.17 -5.69
N ARG A 48 14.63 7.91 -4.77
CA ARG A 48 13.19 7.86 -5.11
C ARG A 48 12.52 9.22 -4.91
N ARG A 49 11.94 9.78 -5.99
CA ARG A 49 11.09 10.98 -5.94
C ARG A 49 9.91 10.78 -4.97
N PRO A 50 9.39 11.83 -4.31
CA PRO A 50 8.28 11.74 -3.35
C PRO A 50 7.05 10.99 -3.89
N ARG A 51 6.72 11.18 -5.17
CA ARG A 51 5.61 10.45 -5.83
C ARG A 51 5.76 8.93 -5.81
N HIS A 52 6.99 8.42 -5.92
CA HIS A 52 7.25 6.98 -5.87
C HIS A 52 7.23 6.47 -4.43
N LEU A 53 7.63 7.31 -3.46
CA LEU A 53 7.52 7.01 -2.04
C LEU A 53 6.06 6.98 -1.59
N ALA A 54 5.21 7.88 -2.09
CA ALA A 54 3.78 7.91 -1.81
C ALA A 54 3.08 6.61 -2.24
N TYR A 55 3.28 6.18 -3.50
CA TYR A 55 2.73 4.91 -3.99
C TYR A 55 3.34 3.71 -3.23
N PHE A 56 4.64 3.75 -2.91
CA PHE A 56 5.28 2.68 -2.15
C PHE A 56 4.72 2.59 -0.72
N LEU A 57 4.54 3.71 -0.03
CA LEU A 57 3.89 3.80 1.28
C LEU A 57 2.48 3.23 1.21
N TYR A 58 1.68 3.70 0.26
CA TYR A 58 0.32 3.24 0.02
C TYR A 58 0.25 1.72 -0.19
N ARG A 59 1.11 1.17 -1.06
CA ARG A 59 1.18 -0.28 -1.32
C ARG A 59 1.50 -1.07 -0.05
N ASN A 60 2.34 -0.55 0.83
CA ASN A 60 2.65 -1.23 2.10
C ASN A 60 1.47 -1.19 3.08
N ILE A 61 0.70 -0.11 3.11
CA ILE A 61 -0.53 -0.01 3.90
C ILE A 61 -1.55 -1.03 3.39
N VAL A 62 -1.80 -1.06 2.09
CA VAL A 62 -2.72 -2.01 1.46
C VAL A 62 -2.24 -3.45 1.71
N SER A 63 -0.94 -3.73 1.56
CA SER A 63 -0.39 -5.06 1.84
C SER A 63 -0.58 -5.50 3.28
N TYR A 64 -0.43 -4.58 4.23
CA TYR A 64 -0.67 -4.87 5.64
C TYR A 64 -2.14 -5.23 5.88
N GLU A 65 -3.07 -4.42 5.35
CA GLU A 65 -4.51 -4.68 5.49
C GLU A 65 -4.94 -5.97 4.80
N ILE A 66 -4.39 -6.28 3.62
CA ILE A 66 -4.65 -7.56 2.92
C ILE A 66 -4.23 -8.75 3.80
N ASN A 67 -3.02 -8.73 4.34
CA ASN A 67 -2.54 -9.82 5.20
C ASN A 67 -3.36 -9.93 6.49
N ARG A 68 -3.76 -8.79 7.07
CA ARG A 68 -4.62 -8.76 8.26
C ARG A 68 -6.01 -9.34 7.98
N ILE A 69 -6.65 -8.93 6.90
CA ILE A 69 -8.00 -9.36 6.53
C ILE A 69 -8.01 -10.84 6.13
N SER A 70 -7.01 -11.27 5.38
CA SER A 70 -6.90 -12.64 4.89
C SER A 70 -6.43 -13.65 5.94
N ASN A 71 -5.95 -13.18 7.09
CA ASN A 71 -5.33 -14.00 8.14
C ASN A 71 -4.16 -14.88 7.64
N ASN A 72 -3.57 -14.55 6.47
CA ASN A 72 -2.53 -15.33 5.82
C ASN A 72 -1.56 -14.42 5.06
N ILE A 73 -0.37 -14.95 4.76
CA ILE A 73 0.56 -14.29 3.84
C ILE A 73 0.05 -14.50 2.41
N ILE A 74 -0.38 -13.42 1.77
CA ILE A 74 -0.89 -13.45 0.39
C ILE A 74 0.26 -13.31 -0.61
N ASP A 75 0.14 -14.00 -1.75
CA ASP A 75 1.09 -13.89 -2.86
C ASP A 75 1.27 -12.41 -3.25
N HIS A 76 2.52 -11.96 -3.26
CA HIS A 76 2.89 -10.58 -3.57
C HIS A 76 2.32 -10.05 -4.91
N ARG A 77 2.01 -10.92 -5.87
CA ARG A 77 1.37 -10.57 -7.15
C ARG A 77 -0.07 -10.14 -6.95
N VAL A 78 -0.83 -10.88 -6.13
CA VAL A 78 -2.20 -10.51 -5.74
C VAL A 78 -2.17 -9.19 -4.99
N THR A 79 -1.31 -9.08 -3.97
CA THR A 79 -1.16 -7.84 -3.20
C THR A 79 -0.81 -6.64 -4.06
N LYS A 80 0.08 -6.81 -5.05
CA LYS A 80 0.44 -5.76 -6.01
C LYS A 80 -0.76 -5.36 -6.86
N LEU A 81 -1.46 -6.33 -7.45
CA LEU A 81 -2.59 -6.08 -8.34
C LEU A 81 -3.75 -5.38 -7.60
N VAL A 82 -4.08 -5.83 -6.39
CA VAL A 82 -5.07 -5.19 -5.53
C VAL A 82 -4.64 -3.75 -5.20
N SER A 83 -3.38 -3.53 -4.84
CA SER A 83 -2.86 -2.18 -4.56
C SER A 83 -2.94 -1.26 -5.78
N ASP A 84 -2.62 -1.77 -6.97
CA ASP A 84 -2.70 -1.02 -8.23
C ASP A 84 -4.13 -0.60 -8.55
N ILE A 85 -5.09 -1.53 -8.42
CA ILE A 85 -6.50 -1.26 -8.70
C ILE A 85 -7.05 -0.20 -7.74
N ILE A 86 -6.80 -0.33 -6.43
CA ILE A 86 -7.33 0.63 -5.47
C ILE A 86 -6.61 1.98 -5.62
N TRP A 87 -5.30 2.00 -5.85
CA TRP A 87 -4.57 3.24 -6.10
C TRP A 87 -5.10 3.97 -7.34
N ASN A 88 -5.38 3.24 -8.43
CA ASN A 88 -5.93 3.84 -9.64
C ASN A 88 -7.31 4.46 -9.39
N ASN A 89 -8.14 3.80 -8.59
CA ASN A 89 -9.47 4.28 -8.19
C ASN A 89 -9.46 5.34 -7.08
N ALA A 90 -8.34 5.53 -6.36
CA ALA A 90 -8.24 6.54 -5.32
C ALA A 90 -8.37 7.96 -5.91
N THR A 91 -9.11 8.79 -5.18
CA THR A 91 -9.37 10.19 -5.49
C THR A 91 -8.08 11.01 -5.51
N ARG A 92 -8.14 12.19 -6.14
CA ARG A 92 -7.04 13.16 -6.13
C ARG A 92 -6.66 13.58 -4.70
N PHE A 93 -7.65 13.69 -3.81
CA PHE A 93 -7.45 14.06 -2.41
C PHE A 93 -6.68 12.99 -1.63
N GLU A 94 -7.05 11.72 -1.78
CA GLU A 94 -6.36 10.60 -1.13
C GLU A 94 -4.91 10.52 -1.59
N LYS A 95 -4.68 10.59 -2.92
CA LYS A 95 -3.33 10.59 -3.50
C LYS A 95 -2.49 11.76 -2.99
N ALA A 96 -3.07 12.95 -2.88
CA ALA A 96 -2.39 14.13 -2.34
C ALA A 96 -2.05 13.97 -0.85
N SER A 97 -2.94 13.36 -0.06
CA SER A 97 -2.70 13.08 1.36
C SER A 97 -1.54 12.11 1.56
N TYR A 98 -1.52 11.00 0.80
CA TYR A 98 -0.40 10.05 0.83
C TYR A 98 0.92 10.67 0.35
N ARG A 99 0.87 11.60 -0.61
CA ARG A 99 2.04 12.37 -1.02
C ARG A 99 2.57 13.22 0.13
N ARG A 100 1.73 14.02 0.78
CA ARG A 100 2.15 14.85 1.94
C ARG A 100 2.74 14.02 3.06
N ILE A 101 2.12 12.88 3.39
CA ILE A 101 2.66 11.97 4.40
C ILE A 101 4.06 11.49 3.98
N SER A 102 4.24 11.09 2.72
CA SER A 102 5.55 10.65 2.23
C SER A 102 6.61 11.76 2.18
N GLU A 103 6.20 13.00 1.94
CA GLU A 103 7.06 14.19 1.96
C GLU A 103 7.48 14.54 3.38
N HIS A 104 6.54 14.53 4.33
CA HIS A 104 6.82 14.69 5.75
C HIS A 104 7.78 13.61 6.26
N MET A 105 7.56 12.34 5.91
CA MET A 105 8.51 11.26 6.22
C MET A 105 9.89 11.45 5.56
N ASN A 106 9.97 12.25 4.50
CA ASN A 106 11.22 12.56 3.81
C ASN A 106 11.97 13.76 4.40
N GLU A 107 11.26 14.72 5.01
CA GLU A 107 11.85 15.95 5.55
C GLU A 107 12.46 15.79 6.95
N TYR A 108 12.02 14.80 7.73
CA TYR A 108 12.52 14.58 9.10
C TYR A 108 13.78 13.70 9.18
N HIS A 109 14.55 13.59 8.09
CA HIS A 109 15.77 12.78 8.02
C HIS A 109 16.87 13.40 7.16
#